data_AF-A0A3M8P389-F1
#
_entry.id   AF-A0A3M8P389-F1
#
_cell.length_a   1.000
_cell.length_b   1.000
_cell.length_c   1.000
_cell.angle_alpha   90.00
_cell.angle_beta   90.00
_cell.angle_gamma   90.00
#
_symmetry.space_group_name_H-M   'P 1'
#
loop_
_entity.id
_entity.type
_entity.pdbx_description
1 polymer ?
#
loop_
_entity_poly.entity_id
_entity_poly.type
_entity_poly.pdbx_seq_one_letter_code
_entity_poly.pdbx_strand_id
1 'polypeptide(L)'
;MPMITKITRGKNNPERYNIFFDEKFAFSVDETVLVRYQLTKGKELDQWTIEEMVFEDQVRKAYNKALYYLGFRMRSEGEVRSKLKEKEFGDAVVDEAIKKLYDHKFLDDRAFSEAFMRTQMNSGKKGPRAIQQDMQKKGIDKQIQEEVLDSYSEEQQLEIAQGLAAKIVQKEKMKTPTQIKQKIADSLMRKGYSYPLINQAIENLDFEKDEDQWSDIVTAQGDKLWRKHSSKLTGSDLKSKVKQGLYQKGFPSEVISEYMEKKELEND
;
A
#
# COMPACT_ATOMS: atom_id res chain seq x y z
N MET A 1 -26.29 21.98 41.84
CA MET A 1 -26.54 21.08 40.69
C MET A 1 -27.37 21.89 39.71
N PRO A 2 -26.96 22.05 38.44
CA PRO A 2 -27.79 22.71 37.44
C PRO A 2 -29.13 21.97 37.26
N MET A 3 -30.20 22.74 37.03
CA MET A 3 -31.55 22.22 36.83
C MET A 3 -32.00 22.47 35.39
N ILE A 4 -32.58 21.45 34.75
CA ILE A 4 -33.13 21.57 33.39
C ILE A 4 -34.33 22.53 33.39
N THR A 5 -34.21 23.69 32.75
CA THR A 5 -35.32 24.65 32.64
C THR A 5 -36.16 24.42 31.38
N LYS A 6 -35.54 23.89 30.32
CA LYS A 6 -36.17 23.67 29.02
C LYS A 6 -35.49 22.55 28.23
N ILE A 7 -36.30 21.81 27.47
CA ILE A 7 -35.86 20.82 26.49
C ILE A 7 -36.55 21.15 25.16
N THR A 8 -35.80 21.21 24.06
CA THR A 8 -36.37 21.43 22.72
C THR A 8 -35.82 20.41 21.73
N ARG A 9 -36.60 20.06 20.70
CA ARG A 9 -36.11 19.23 19.58
C ARG A 9 -35.17 20.01 18.68
N GLY A 10 -34.18 19.33 18.13
CA GLY A 10 -33.23 19.86 17.16
C GLY A 10 -33.92 20.19 15.83
N LYS A 11 -33.58 21.33 15.23
CA LYS A 11 -34.20 21.78 13.97
C LYS A 11 -33.84 20.90 12.77
N ASN A 12 -32.59 20.43 12.70
CA ASN A 12 -32.06 19.69 11.54
C ASN A 12 -32.02 18.18 11.77
N ASN A 13 -32.18 17.73 13.01
CA ASN A 13 -32.21 16.32 13.36
C ASN A 13 -33.25 16.12 14.47
N PRO A 14 -34.44 15.56 14.15
CA PRO A 14 -35.54 15.41 15.10
C PRO A 14 -35.25 14.40 16.22
N GLU A 15 -34.27 13.51 16.03
CA GLU A 15 -33.81 12.55 17.06
C GLU A 15 -32.86 13.20 18.08
N ARG A 16 -32.63 14.52 18.00
CA ARG A 16 -31.75 15.25 18.93
C ARG A 16 -32.52 16.28 19.73
N TYR A 17 -32.10 16.45 20.98
CA TYR A 17 -32.74 17.35 21.93
C TYR A 17 -31.71 18.30 22.53
N ASN A 18 -32.05 19.59 22.59
CA ASN A 18 -31.25 20.64 23.21
C ASN A 18 -31.71 20.84 24.65
N ILE A 19 -30.76 20.80 25.58
CA ILE A 19 -30.96 20.95 27.02
C ILE A 19 -30.53 22.36 27.44
N PHE A 20 -31.34 23.01 28.27
CA PHE A 20 -31.10 24.36 28.76
C PHE A 20 -31.06 24.39 30.28
N PHE A 21 -30.08 25.11 30.82
CA PHE A 21 -29.96 25.48 32.23
C PHE A 21 -30.10 27.00 32.35
N ASP A 22 -30.89 27.48 33.29
CA ASP A 22 -31.16 28.91 33.49
C ASP A 22 -31.53 29.66 32.18
N GLU A 23 -32.38 29.03 31.34
CA GLU A 23 -32.77 29.51 30.00
C GLU A 23 -31.60 29.68 28.99
N LYS A 24 -30.39 29.24 29.33
CA LYS A 24 -29.23 29.22 28.45
C LYS A 24 -29.00 27.82 27.91
N PHE A 25 -28.61 27.74 26.64
CA PHE A 25 -28.24 26.47 26.03
C PHE A 25 -27.04 25.87 26.78
N ALA A 26 -27.19 24.62 27.22
CA ALA A 26 -26.13 23.89 27.91
C ALA A 26 -25.44 22.91 26.96
N PHE A 27 -26.19 21.92 26.47
CA PHE A 27 -25.68 20.89 25.56
C PHE A 27 -26.83 20.24 24.78
N SER A 28 -26.50 19.41 23.80
CA SER A 28 -27.47 18.61 23.05
C SER A 28 -27.17 17.13 23.23
N VAL A 29 -28.22 16.32 23.33
CA VAL A 29 -28.14 14.86 23.43
C VAL A 29 -29.03 14.19 22.39
N ASP A 30 -28.68 12.96 22.06
CA ASP A 30 -29.53 12.04 21.31
C ASP A 30 -30.77 11.59 22.11
N GLU A 31 -31.86 11.23 21.42
CA GLU A 31 -33.08 10.69 22.01
C GLU A 31 -32.81 9.50 22.94
N THR A 32 -31.90 8.61 22.57
CA THR A 32 -31.55 7.45 23.39
C THR A 32 -30.92 7.84 24.73
N VAL A 33 -30.10 8.90 24.74
CA VAL A 33 -29.50 9.45 25.97
C VAL A 33 -30.57 10.16 26.80
N LEU A 34 -31.46 10.93 26.16
CA LEU A 34 -32.58 11.58 26.84
C LEU A 34 -33.46 10.58 27.61
N VAL A 35 -33.77 9.44 26.97
CA VAL A 35 -34.59 8.38 27.56
C VAL A 35 -33.83 7.65 28.66
N ARG A 36 -32.58 7.24 28.42
CA ARG A 36 -31.76 6.51 29.41
C ARG A 36 -31.61 7.28 30.70
N TYR A 37 -31.28 8.56 30.61
CA TYR A 37 -31.10 9.43 31.77
C TYR A 37 -32.41 10.07 32.22
N GLN A 38 -33.57 9.69 31.66
CA GLN A 38 -34.90 10.19 32.03
C GLN A 38 -34.91 11.72 32.21
N LEU A 39 -34.42 12.45 31.20
CA LEU A 39 -34.29 13.90 31.29
C LEU A 39 -35.66 14.55 31.16
N THR A 40 -36.07 15.28 32.19
CA THR A 40 -37.31 16.04 32.23
C THR A 40 -37.04 17.46 32.75
N LYS A 41 -37.91 18.41 32.39
CA LYS A 41 -37.88 19.73 32.99
C LYS A 41 -37.97 19.62 34.52
N GLY A 42 -37.16 20.39 35.24
CA GLY A 42 -37.06 20.37 36.69
C GLY A 42 -36.10 19.32 37.25
N LYS A 43 -35.53 18.45 36.42
CA LYS A 43 -34.52 17.49 36.87
C LYS A 43 -33.20 18.20 37.18
N GLU A 44 -32.64 17.92 38.35
CA GLU A 44 -31.29 18.31 38.72
C GLU A 44 -30.28 17.28 38.21
N LEU A 45 -29.16 17.77 37.69
CA LEU A 45 -28.06 16.94 37.24
C LEU A 45 -26.78 17.37 37.95
N ASP A 46 -26.00 16.43 38.42
CA ASP A 46 -24.65 16.72 38.87
C ASP A 46 -23.68 16.82 37.68
N GLN A 47 -22.48 17.33 37.97
CA GLN A 47 -21.48 17.57 36.93
C GLN A 47 -21.02 16.27 36.25
N TRP A 48 -20.89 15.19 37.03
CA TRP A 48 -20.47 13.88 36.53
C TRP A 48 -21.48 13.30 35.54
N THR A 49 -22.77 13.35 35.86
CA THR A 49 -23.84 12.89 34.97
C THR A 49 -23.86 13.68 33.67
N ILE A 50 -23.62 15.01 33.75
CA ILE A 50 -23.54 15.85 32.55
C ILE A 50 -22.37 15.42 31.68
N GLU A 51 -21.20 15.22 32.26
CA GLU A 51 -20.00 14.81 31.54
C GLU A 51 -20.17 13.42 30.90
N GLU A 52 -20.76 12.47 31.62
CA GLU A 52 -21.07 11.13 31.12
C GLU A 52 -22.04 11.20 29.92
N MET A 53 -23.13 11.96 30.04
CA MET A 53 -24.10 12.14 28.96
C MET A 53 -23.49 12.80 27.72
N VAL A 54 -22.65 13.82 27.91
CA VAL A 54 -21.96 14.50 26.81
C VAL A 54 -20.98 13.55 26.13
N PHE A 55 -20.25 12.75 26.91
CA PHE A 55 -19.35 11.72 26.37
C PHE A 55 -20.13 10.67 25.56
N GLU A 56 -21.22 10.12 26.10
CA GLU A 56 -22.06 9.16 25.39
C GLU A 56 -22.60 9.71 24.06
N ASP A 57 -23.05 10.98 24.03
CA ASP A 57 -23.52 11.64 22.81
C ASP A 57 -22.38 11.79 21.77
N GLN A 58 -21.16 12.13 22.21
CA GLN A 58 -19.99 12.21 21.34
C GLN A 58 -19.61 10.84 20.77
N VAL A 59 -19.65 9.78 21.58
CA VAL A 59 -19.44 8.41 21.12
C VAL A 59 -20.46 8.02 20.06
N ARG A 60 -21.75 8.36 20.27
CA ARG A 60 -22.80 8.07 19.28
C ARG A 60 -22.57 8.81 17.97
N LYS A 61 -22.16 10.08 18.01
CA LYS A 61 -21.79 10.86 16.81
C LYS A 61 -20.62 10.22 16.07
N ALA A 62 -19.55 9.87 16.78
CA ALA A 62 -18.36 9.24 16.21
C ALA A 62 -18.72 7.89 15.56
N TYR A 63 -19.50 7.06 16.27
CA TYR A 63 -20.01 5.78 15.78
C TYR A 63 -20.83 5.94 14.48
N ASN A 64 -21.83 6.83 14.46
CA ASN A 64 -22.64 7.07 13.27
C ASN A 64 -21.80 7.61 12.09
N LYS A 65 -20.80 8.45 12.39
CA LYS A 65 -19.87 8.96 11.38
C LYS A 65 -19.01 7.84 10.79
N ALA A 66 -18.53 6.93 11.63
CA ALA A 66 -17.77 5.77 11.22
C ALA A 66 -18.63 4.80 10.39
N LEU A 67 -19.86 4.51 10.80
CA LEU A 67 -20.80 3.69 10.03
C LEU A 67 -21.02 4.25 8.62
N TYR A 68 -21.27 5.56 8.50
CA TYR A 68 -21.39 6.20 7.20
C TYR A 68 -20.12 6.02 6.36
N TYR A 69 -18.94 6.13 6.97
CA TYR A 69 -17.66 5.96 6.27
C TYR A 69 -17.40 4.51 5.82
N LEU A 70 -17.79 3.54 6.64
CA LEU A 70 -17.72 2.10 6.35
C LEU A 70 -18.72 1.68 5.26
N GLY A 71 -19.86 2.36 5.15
CA GLY A 71 -20.89 2.07 4.14
C GLY A 71 -20.43 2.18 2.69
N PHE A 72 -19.34 2.90 2.41
CA PHE A 72 -18.79 3.03 1.04
C PHE A 72 -17.91 1.86 0.62
N ARG A 73 -17.08 1.36 1.54
CA ARG A 73 -16.18 0.22 1.34
C ARG A 73 -15.64 -0.24 2.68
N MET A 74 -15.14 -1.47 2.70
CA MET A 74 -14.37 -1.99 3.82
C MET A 74 -13.18 -1.09 4.16
N ARG A 75 -12.94 -0.89 5.46
CA ARG A 75 -11.86 -0.08 6.04
C ARG A 75 -11.21 -0.85 7.19
N SER A 76 -9.95 -0.55 7.41
CA SER A 76 -9.25 -0.91 8.64
C SER A 76 -9.65 -0.01 9.80
N GLU A 77 -9.46 -0.49 11.03
CA GLU A 77 -9.57 0.31 12.25
C GLU A 77 -8.69 1.56 12.17
N GLY A 78 -7.43 1.43 11.73
CA GLY A 78 -6.52 2.56 11.58
C GLY A 78 -7.04 3.64 10.62
N GLU A 79 -7.68 3.25 9.51
CA GLU A 79 -8.37 4.19 8.61
C GLU A 79 -9.55 4.89 9.31
N VAL A 80 -10.36 4.16 10.11
CA VAL A 80 -11.51 4.73 10.84
C VAL A 80 -11.04 5.68 11.93
N ARG A 81 -10.05 5.30 12.73
CA ARG A 81 -9.45 6.16 13.77
C ARG A 81 -8.94 7.46 13.17
N SER A 82 -8.16 7.37 12.09
CA SER A 82 -7.66 8.54 11.37
C SER A 82 -8.80 9.44 10.91
N LYS A 83 -9.89 8.85 10.41
CA LYS A 83 -11.06 9.61 9.96
C LYS A 83 -11.81 10.31 11.09
N LEU A 84 -11.92 9.69 12.25
CA LEU A 84 -12.56 10.28 13.43
C LEU A 84 -11.70 11.39 14.04
N LYS A 85 -10.38 11.21 14.09
CA LYS A 85 -9.44 12.27 14.52
C LYS A 85 -9.47 13.49 13.60
N GLU A 86 -9.58 13.30 12.28
CA GLU A 86 -9.81 14.39 11.31
C GLU A 86 -11.12 15.16 11.56
N LYS A 87 -12.06 14.57 12.32
CA LYS A 87 -13.31 15.21 12.75
C LYS A 87 -13.28 15.70 14.20
N GLU A 88 -12.09 15.80 14.77
CA GLU A 88 -11.84 16.40 16.09
C GLU A 88 -12.52 15.66 17.25
N PHE A 89 -12.84 14.37 17.06
CA PHE A 89 -13.26 13.51 18.18
C PHE A 89 -12.04 13.19 19.07
N GLY A 90 -12.22 13.32 20.39
CA GLY A 90 -11.19 12.98 21.38
C GLY A 90 -10.89 11.49 21.46
N ASP A 91 -9.69 11.12 21.92
CA ASP A 91 -9.20 9.73 21.91
C ASP A 91 -10.15 8.75 22.63
N ALA A 92 -10.62 9.09 23.83
CA ALA A 92 -11.56 8.25 24.58
C ALA A 92 -12.89 8.02 23.83
N VAL A 93 -13.37 9.03 23.09
CA VAL A 93 -14.58 8.94 22.27
C VAL A 93 -14.34 8.00 21.08
N VAL A 94 -13.17 8.10 20.45
CA VAL A 94 -12.76 7.24 19.35
C VAL A 94 -12.65 5.80 19.82
N ASP A 95 -11.97 5.54 20.93
CA ASP A 95 -11.78 4.19 21.48
C ASP A 95 -13.12 3.49 21.75
N GLU A 96 -14.05 4.18 22.42
CA GLU A 96 -15.36 3.60 22.71
C GLU A 96 -16.20 3.41 21.43
N ALA A 97 -16.09 4.32 20.45
CA ALA A 97 -16.75 4.15 19.16
C ALA A 97 -16.19 2.94 18.37
N ILE A 98 -14.87 2.76 18.36
CA ILE A 98 -14.20 1.61 17.73
C ILE A 98 -14.63 0.30 18.41
N LYS A 99 -14.64 0.26 19.74
CA LYS A 99 -15.11 -0.91 20.50
C LYS A 99 -16.53 -1.31 20.09
N LYS A 100 -17.46 -0.35 20.04
CA LYS A 100 -18.83 -0.61 19.58
C LYS A 100 -18.91 -1.11 18.13
N LEU A 101 -18.04 -0.63 17.25
CA LEU A 101 -17.98 -1.11 15.87
C LEU A 101 -17.51 -2.57 15.79
N TYR A 102 -16.57 -3.00 16.64
CA TYR A 102 -16.19 -4.40 16.74
C TYR A 102 -17.29 -5.26 17.36
N ASP A 103 -17.88 -4.81 18.47
CA ASP A 103 -18.95 -5.54 19.16
C ASP A 103 -20.15 -5.80 18.23
N HIS A 104 -20.46 -4.83 17.36
CA HIS A 104 -21.50 -4.96 16.34
C HIS A 104 -21.01 -5.51 14.99
N LYS A 105 -19.75 -5.98 14.89
CA LYS A 105 -19.14 -6.60 13.70
C LYS A 105 -19.09 -5.72 12.44
N PHE A 106 -19.06 -4.40 12.62
CA PHE A 106 -18.83 -3.44 11.53
C PHE A 106 -17.34 -3.24 11.22
N LEU A 107 -16.46 -3.55 12.18
CA LEU A 107 -15.02 -3.62 11.98
C LEU A 107 -14.52 -5.05 12.16
N ASP A 108 -13.59 -5.44 11.30
CA ASP A 108 -12.87 -6.70 11.34
C ASP A 108 -11.55 -6.53 10.57
N ASP A 109 -10.48 -6.23 11.30
CA ASP A 109 -9.17 -5.97 10.71
C ASP A 109 -8.53 -7.21 10.08
N ARG A 110 -8.89 -8.42 10.56
CA ARG A 110 -8.45 -9.68 9.96
C ARG A 110 -9.11 -9.88 8.60
N ALA A 111 -10.44 -9.78 8.53
CA ALA A 111 -11.17 -9.90 7.27
C ALA A 111 -10.75 -8.81 6.26
N PHE A 112 -10.53 -7.59 6.73
CA PHE A 112 -9.96 -6.51 5.92
C PHE A 112 -8.58 -6.88 5.37
N SER A 113 -7.69 -7.40 6.21
CA SER A 113 -6.32 -7.74 5.84
C SER A 113 -6.26 -8.87 4.83
N GLU A 114 -7.10 -9.90 4.97
CA GLU A 114 -7.21 -11.01 4.01
C GLU A 114 -7.70 -10.52 2.63
N ALA A 115 -8.76 -9.70 2.62
CA ALA A 115 -9.27 -9.11 1.38
C ALA A 115 -8.24 -8.15 0.73
N PHE A 116 -7.52 -7.40 1.57
CA PHE A 116 -6.47 -6.50 1.14
C PHE A 116 -5.30 -7.25 0.51
N MET A 117 -4.79 -8.30 1.17
CA MET A 117 -3.73 -9.16 0.65
C MET A 117 -4.11 -9.76 -0.70
N ARG A 118 -5.30 -10.36 -0.82
CA ARG A 118 -5.81 -10.92 -2.07
C ARG A 118 -5.83 -9.88 -3.20
N THR A 119 -6.22 -8.65 -2.89
CA THR A 119 -6.21 -7.54 -3.87
C THR A 119 -4.78 -7.17 -4.29
N GLN A 120 -3.83 -7.11 -3.35
CA GLN A 120 -2.42 -6.83 -3.65
C GLN A 120 -1.75 -7.95 -4.44
N MET A 121 -2.10 -9.22 -4.20
CA MET A 121 -1.65 -10.37 -4.98
C MET A 121 -2.19 -10.29 -6.42
N ASN A 122 -3.50 -10.10 -6.58
CA ASN A 122 -4.15 -10.21 -7.88
C ASN A 122 -3.88 -9.01 -8.79
N SER A 123 -4.04 -7.79 -8.26
CA SER A 123 -3.93 -6.56 -9.05
C SER A 123 -2.53 -5.95 -8.97
N GLY A 124 -1.97 -5.88 -7.75
CA GLY A 124 -0.65 -5.28 -7.51
C GLY A 124 0.51 -6.20 -7.87
N LYS A 125 0.28 -7.52 -7.90
CA LYS A 125 1.31 -8.55 -8.03
C LYS A 125 2.45 -8.34 -7.01
N LYS A 126 2.09 -7.94 -5.78
CA LYS A 126 3.05 -7.63 -4.71
C LYS A 126 3.46 -8.88 -3.95
N GLY A 127 4.70 -8.90 -3.50
CA GLY A 127 5.24 -9.88 -2.58
C GLY A 127 4.97 -9.52 -1.11
N PRO A 128 5.21 -10.45 -0.18
CA PRO A 128 4.81 -10.32 1.22
C PRO A 128 5.29 -9.04 1.90
N ARG A 129 6.55 -8.64 1.69
CA ARG A 129 7.13 -7.46 2.36
C ARG A 129 6.44 -6.16 1.97
N ALA A 130 6.06 -6.02 0.71
CA ALA A 130 5.36 -4.82 0.25
C ALA A 130 3.92 -4.80 0.77
N ILE A 131 3.26 -5.96 0.86
CA ILE A 131 1.91 -6.09 1.44
C ILE A 131 1.96 -5.75 2.94
N GLN A 132 2.94 -6.26 3.67
CA GLN A 132 3.15 -5.97 5.09
C GLN A 132 3.30 -4.46 5.34
N GLN A 133 4.16 -3.79 4.56
CA GLN A 133 4.34 -2.34 4.67
C GLN A 133 3.05 -1.57 4.39
N ASP A 134 2.23 -2.02 3.45
CA ASP A 134 0.95 -1.40 3.16
C ASP A 134 -0.08 -1.63 4.28
N MET A 135 -0.10 -2.82 4.90
CA MET A 135 -0.93 -3.11 6.07
C MET A 135 -0.51 -2.24 7.26
N GLN A 136 0.80 -2.09 7.49
CA GLN A 136 1.32 -1.20 8.54
C GLN A 136 0.87 0.25 8.35
N LYS A 137 0.92 0.77 7.12
CA LYS A 137 0.41 2.13 6.80
C LYS A 137 -1.09 2.28 7.02
N LYS A 138 -1.83 1.18 7.03
CA LYS A 138 -3.27 1.13 7.32
C LYS A 138 -3.56 0.96 8.82
N GLY A 139 -2.53 0.84 9.65
CA GLY A 139 -2.67 0.69 11.09
C GLY A 139 -3.16 -0.69 11.52
N ILE A 140 -2.95 -1.72 10.70
CA ILE A 140 -3.24 -3.11 11.08
C ILE A 140 -2.25 -3.57 12.14
N ASP A 141 -2.72 -4.31 13.14
CA ASP A 141 -1.86 -4.89 14.18
C ASP A 141 -0.82 -5.86 13.61
N LYS A 142 0.36 -5.92 14.23
CA LYS A 142 1.47 -6.75 13.77
C LYS A 142 1.12 -8.25 13.76
N GLN A 143 0.38 -8.73 14.75
CA GLN A 143 -0.02 -10.13 14.83
C GLN A 143 -0.95 -10.50 13.67
N ILE A 144 -1.94 -9.65 13.36
CA ILE A 144 -2.85 -9.86 12.23
C ILE A 144 -2.07 -9.86 10.90
N GLN A 145 -1.08 -8.97 10.75
CA GLN A 145 -0.22 -8.95 9.56
C GLN A 145 0.49 -10.29 9.37
N GLU A 146 1.14 -10.81 10.41
CA GLU A 146 1.87 -12.08 10.38
C GLU A 146 0.92 -13.23 10.03
N GLU A 147 -0.19 -13.36 10.76
CA GLU A 147 -1.17 -14.43 10.55
C GLU A 147 -1.78 -14.43 9.13
N VAL A 148 -2.04 -13.25 8.56
CA VAL A 148 -2.58 -13.16 7.20
C VAL A 148 -1.50 -13.44 6.16
N LEU A 149 -0.28 -12.94 6.36
CA LEU A 149 0.83 -13.17 5.42
C LEU A 149 1.29 -14.63 5.40
N ASP A 150 1.14 -15.38 6.49
CA ASP A 150 1.41 -16.82 6.55
C ASP A 150 0.51 -17.61 5.59
N SER A 151 -0.67 -17.09 5.25
CA SER A 151 -1.54 -17.71 4.24
C SER A 151 -1.09 -17.47 2.79
N TYR A 152 -0.11 -16.59 2.57
CA TYR A 152 0.49 -16.35 1.26
C TYR A 152 1.67 -17.30 1.06
N SER A 153 1.35 -18.53 0.69
CA SER A 153 2.33 -19.61 0.47
C SER A 153 3.48 -19.24 -0.49
N GLU A 154 4.65 -19.84 -0.29
CA GLU A 154 5.81 -19.61 -1.16
C GLU A 154 5.52 -20.03 -2.61
N GLU A 155 4.71 -21.06 -2.83
CA GLU A 155 4.28 -21.53 -4.15
C GLU A 155 3.48 -20.46 -4.90
N GLN A 156 2.50 -19.82 -4.23
CA GLN A 156 1.73 -18.72 -4.83
C GLN A 156 2.62 -17.51 -5.14
N GLN A 157 3.54 -17.19 -4.23
CA GLN A 157 4.49 -16.10 -4.44
C GLN A 157 5.37 -16.37 -5.66
N LEU A 158 5.87 -17.61 -5.80
CA LEU A 158 6.72 -18.05 -6.88
C LEU A 158 5.98 -18.03 -8.22
N GLU A 159 4.75 -18.53 -8.29
CA GLU A 159 3.91 -18.51 -9.49
C GLU A 159 3.72 -17.07 -10.01
N ILE A 160 3.39 -16.14 -9.12
CA ILE A 160 3.21 -14.73 -9.48
C ILE A 160 4.54 -14.12 -9.93
N ALA A 161 5.63 -14.39 -9.22
CA ALA A 161 6.96 -13.88 -9.54
C ALA A 161 7.47 -14.39 -10.90
N GLN A 162 7.28 -15.68 -11.20
CA GLN A 162 7.60 -16.28 -12.50
C GLN A 162 6.80 -15.64 -13.63
N GLY A 163 5.48 -15.44 -13.44
CA GLY A 163 4.64 -14.76 -14.43
C GLY A 163 5.08 -13.31 -14.70
N LEU A 164 5.58 -12.60 -13.70
CA LEU A 164 6.18 -11.26 -13.88
C LEU A 164 7.53 -11.32 -14.60
N ALA A 165 8.38 -12.27 -14.22
CA ALA A 165 9.70 -12.43 -14.77
C ALA A 165 9.66 -12.83 -16.26
N ALA A 166 8.79 -13.78 -16.63
CA ALA A 166 8.55 -14.17 -18.02
C ALA A 166 8.11 -12.99 -18.90
N LYS A 167 7.23 -12.10 -18.38
CA LYS A 167 6.83 -10.87 -19.09
C LYS A 167 8.01 -9.92 -19.33
N ILE A 168 8.96 -9.86 -18.39
CA ILE A 168 10.17 -9.04 -18.56
C ILE A 168 11.06 -9.65 -19.65
N VAL A 169 11.27 -10.97 -19.64
CA VAL A 169 12.04 -11.67 -20.68
C VAL A 169 11.46 -11.39 -22.08
N GLN A 170 10.14 -11.54 -22.24
CA GLN A 170 9.47 -11.30 -23.52
C GLN A 170 9.59 -9.86 -24.02
N LYS A 171 9.58 -8.88 -23.10
CA LYS A 171 9.66 -7.44 -23.43
C LYS A 171 11.09 -6.98 -23.74
N GLU A 172 12.10 -7.58 -23.10
CA GLU A 172 13.46 -7.06 -23.07
C GLU A 172 14.41 -7.84 -24.00
N LYS A 173 13.95 -8.20 -25.21
CA LYS A 173 14.72 -9.02 -26.17
C LYS A 173 16.08 -8.42 -26.57
N MET A 174 16.18 -7.09 -26.61
CA MET A 174 17.40 -6.34 -26.99
C MET A 174 18.41 -6.16 -25.85
N LYS A 175 18.40 -7.07 -24.86
CA LYS A 175 19.29 -7.04 -23.69
C LYS A 175 19.97 -8.37 -23.50
N THR A 176 21.15 -8.32 -22.88
CA THR A 176 21.89 -9.52 -22.50
C THR A 176 21.16 -10.27 -21.38
N PRO A 177 21.39 -11.59 -21.23
CA PRO A 177 20.87 -12.38 -20.13
C PRO A 177 21.13 -11.73 -18.75
N THR A 178 22.36 -11.25 -18.51
CA THR A 178 22.74 -10.56 -17.27
C THR A 178 21.89 -9.33 -17.01
N GLN A 179 21.67 -8.50 -18.03
CA GLN A 179 20.83 -7.30 -17.92
C GLN A 179 19.36 -7.64 -17.65
N ILE A 180 18.84 -8.72 -18.25
CA ILE A 180 17.46 -9.17 -18.02
C ILE A 180 17.31 -9.69 -16.60
N LYS A 181 18.23 -10.55 -16.13
CA LYS A 181 18.24 -11.07 -14.75
C LYS A 181 18.27 -9.95 -13.71
N GLN A 182 19.15 -8.96 -13.89
CA GLN A 182 19.20 -7.78 -13.01
C GLN A 182 17.87 -7.04 -13.00
N LYS A 183 17.26 -6.82 -14.17
CA LYS A 183 15.99 -6.11 -14.28
C LYS A 183 14.82 -6.87 -13.64
N ILE A 184 14.82 -8.20 -13.72
CA ILE A 184 13.87 -9.06 -13.00
C ILE A 184 14.05 -8.87 -11.50
N ALA A 185 15.28 -9.00 -11.00
CA ALA A 185 15.60 -8.85 -9.58
C ALA A 185 15.17 -7.48 -9.05
N ASP A 186 15.51 -6.38 -9.73
CA ASP A 186 15.12 -5.02 -9.33
C ASP A 186 13.59 -4.81 -9.34
N SER A 187 12.90 -5.41 -10.30
CA SER A 187 11.45 -5.33 -10.42
C SER A 187 10.75 -6.07 -9.27
N LEU A 188 11.17 -7.31 -9.00
CA LEU A 188 10.58 -8.14 -7.95
C LEU A 188 10.95 -7.64 -6.54
N MET A 189 12.18 -7.15 -6.35
CA MET A 189 12.60 -6.56 -5.08
C MET A 189 11.75 -5.32 -4.75
N ARG A 190 11.51 -4.42 -5.71
CA ARG A 190 10.59 -3.28 -5.52
C ARG A 190 9.15 -3.69 -5.27
N LYS A 191 8.76 -4.89 -5.73
CA LYS A 191 7.46 -5.49 -5.42
C LYS A 191 7.42 -6.22 -4.09
N GLY A 192 8.54 -6.33 -3.37
CA GLY A 192 8.60 -6.89 -2.01
C GLY A 192 8.79 -8.41 -1.95
N TYR A 193 9.25 -9.05 -3.02
CA TYR A 193 9.62 -10.47 -2.98
C TYR A 193 10.97 -10.67 -2.27
N SER A 194 11.14 -11.83 -1.66
CA SER A 194 12.39 -12.21 -0.99
C SER A 194 13.47 -12.54 -2.03
N TYR A 195 14.74 -12.31 -1.68
CA TYR A 195 15.86 -12.62 -2.58
C TYR A 195 15.94 -14.11 -2.96
N PRO A 196 15.74 -15.08 -2.04
CA PRO A 196 15.68 -16.49 -2.40
C PRO A 196 14.61 -16.80 -3.45
N LEU A 197 13.41 -16.27 -3.28
CA LEU A 197 12.30 -16.49 -4.22
C LEU A 197 12.54 -15.84 -5.59
N ILE A 198 13.21 -14.67 -5.60
CA ILE A 198 13.63 -14.02 -6.85
C ILE A 198 14.59 -14.91 -7.63
N ASN A 199 15.56 -15.54 -6.96
CA ASN A 199 16.50 -16.46 -7.61
C ASN A 199 15.78 -17.68 -8.18
N GLN A 200 14.88 -18.31 -7.40
CA GLN A 200 14.06 -19.42 -7.89
C GLN A 200 13.20 -19.05 -9.10
N ALA A 201 12.64 -17.83 -9.11
CA ALA A 201 11.85 -17.33 -10.24
C ALA A 201 12.71 -17.10 -11.49
N ILE A 202 14.01 -16.82 -11.33
CA ILE A 202 14.97 -16.64 -12.43
C ILE A 202 15.49 -17.99 -12.94
N GLU A 203 15.75 -18.96 -12.06
CA GLU A 203 16.32 -20.27 -12.42
C GLU A 203 15.46 -21.03 -13.43
N ASN A 204 14.14 -20.86 -13.38
CA ASN A 204 13.18 -21.55 -14.26
C ASN A 204 12.96 -20.85 -15.61
N LEU A 205 13.76 -19.84 -15.95
CA LEU A 205 13.62 -19.09 -17.19
C LEU A 205 14.75 -19.40 -18.16
N ASP A 206 14.37 -19.50 -19.43
CA ASP A 206 15.30 -19.58 -20.54
C ASP A 206 15.81 -18.18 -20.92
N PHE A 207 17.13 -18.04 -20.96
CA PHE A 207 17.82 -16.84 -21.39
C PHE A 207 18.78 -17.11 -22.55
N GLU A 208 18.68 -18.26 -23.20
CA GLU A 208 19.50 -18.59 -24.35
C GLU A 208 19.30 -17.57 -25.47
N LYS A 209 20.40 -17.32 -26.16
CA LYS A 209 20.53 -16.36 -27.24
C LYS A 209 21.29 -17.06 -28.35
N ASP A 210 20.66 -17.16 -29.52
CA ASP A 210 21.33 -17.62 -30.73
C ASP A 210 22.32 -16.56 -31.25
N GLU A 211 23.11 -16.94 -32.25
CA GLU A 211 24.16 -16.11 -32.83
C GLU A 211 23.60 -14.80 -33.43
N ASP A 212 22.48 -14.89 -34.15
CA ASP A 212 21.81 -13.73 -34.75
C ASP A 212 21.34 -12.74 -33.67
N GLN A 213 20.72 -13.24 -32.61
CA GLN A 213 20.29 -12.43 -31.48
C GLN A 213 21.47 -11.77 -30.78
N TRP A 214 22.59 -12.48 -30.57
CA TRP A 214 23.79 -11.88 -30.00
C TRP A 214 24.33 -10.75 -30.88
N SER A 215 24.43 -10.99 -32.19
CA SER A 215 24.86 -10.02 -33.20
C SER A 215 23.98 -8.76 -33.19
N ASP A 216 22.66 -8.91 -33.15
CA ASP A 216 21.70 -7.79 -33.10
C ASP A 216 21.85 -6.97 -31.82
N ILE A 217 21.94 -7.65 -30.67
CA ILE A 217 22.03 -6.99 -29.36
C ILE A 217 23.37 -6.25 -29.22
N VAL A 218 24.49 -6.87 -29.62
CA VAL A 218 25.82 -6.27 -29.51
C VAL A 218 25.95 -5.09 -30.46
N THR A 219 25.41 -5.19 -31.68
CA THR A 219 25.41 -4.07 -32.64
C THR A 219 24.62 -2.89 -32.08
N ALA A 220 23.39 -3.12 -31.62
CA ALA A 220 22.54 -2.05 -31.09
C ALA A 220 23.12 -1.35 -29.85
N GLN A 221 23.79 -2.10 -28.96
CA GLN A 221 24.36 -1.54 -27.73
C GLN A 221 25.78 -0.99 -27.92
N GLY A 222 26.58 -1.64 -28.76
CA GLY A 222 27.92 -1.24 -29.16
C GLY A 222 27.90 0.08 -29.91
N ASP A 223 27.01 0.23 -30.90
CA ASP A 223 26.83 1.48 -31.64
C ASP A 223 26.55 2.67 -30.73
N LYS A 224 25.68 2.46 -29.72
CA LYS A 224 25.35 3.50 -28.74
C LYS A 224 26.56 3.87 -27.89
N LEU A 225 27.37 2.89 -27.49
CA LEU A 225 28.60 3.14 -26.74
C LEU A 225 29.64 3.85 -27.62
N TRP A 226 29.77 3.45 -28.88
CA TRP A 226 30.67 4.06 -29.84
C TRP A 226 30.33 5.53 -30.05
N ARG A 227 29.08 5.85 -30.43
CA ARG A 227 28.60 7.24 -30.60
C ARG A 227 28.78 8.09 -29.34
N LYS A 228 28.61 7.49 -28.16
CA LYS A 228 28.78 8.19 -26.87
C LYS A 228 30.24 8.60 -26.63
N HIS A 229 31.21 7.77 -27.05
CA HIS A 229 32.62 7.95 -26.71
C HIS A 229 33.47 8.52 -27.85
N SER A 230 33.03 8.42 -29.11
CA SER A 230 33.76 8.86 -30.30
C SER A 230 34.00 10.37 -30.38
N SER A 231 33.28 11.18 -29.59
CA SER A 231 33.50 12.63 -29.50
C SER A 231 34.72 13.01 -28.66
N LYS A 232 35.21 12.11 -27.81
CA LYS A 232 36.29 12.40 -26.84
C LYS A 232 37.50 11.48 -26.97
N LEU A 233 37.31 10.29 -27.53
CA LEU A 233 38.33 9.26 -27.65
C LEU A 233 38.46 8.85 -29.12
N THR A 234 39.67 8.47 -29.51
CA THR A 234 39.98 7.99 -30.86
C THR A 234 40.86 6.75 -30.81
N GLY A 235 40.99 6.04 -31.93
CA GLY A 235 41.89 4.89 -32.06
C GLY A 235 41.69 3.81 -30.99
N SER A 236 42.79 3.34 -30.41
CA SER A 236 42.81 2.24 -29.43
C SER A 236 42.04 2.56 -28.13
N ASP A 237 42.07 3.82 -27.69
CA ASP A 237 41.40 4.24 -26.45
C ASP A 237 39.88 4.15 -26.58
N LEU A 238 39.34 4.54 -27.74
CA LEU A 238 37.91 4.40 -28.04
C LEU A 238 37.50 2.93 -28.05
N LYS A 239 38.24 2.09 -28.78
CA LYS A 239 37.98 0.63 -28.87
C LYS A 239 37.98 -0.01 -27.49
N SER A 240 39.01 0.27 -26.68
CA SER A 240 39.14 -0.23 -25.31
C SER A 240 37.96 0.19 -24.44
N LYS A 241 37.49 1.45 -24.56
CA LYS A 241 36.36 1.94 -23.78
C LYS A 241 35.04 1.27 -24.16
N VAL A 242 34.80 1.04 -25.45
CA VAL A 242 33.60 0.34 -25.92
C VAL A 242 33.65 -1.14 -25.52
N LYS A 243 34.78 -1.83 -25.67
CA LYS A 243 34.97 -3.22 -25.21
C LYS A 243 34.65 -3.33 -23.72
N GLN A 244 35.23 -2.47 -22.88
CA GLN A 244 34.96 -2.43 -21.44
C GLN A 244 33.46 -2.28 -21.15
N GLY A 245 32.77 -1.39 -21.86
CA GLY A 245 31.33 -1.17 -21.68
C GLY A 245 30.47 -2.38 -22.08
N LEU A 246 30.85 -3.10 -23.14
CA LEU A 246 30.17 -4.34 -23.54
C LEU A 246 30.45 -5.47 -22.53
N TYR A 247 31.69 -5.64 -22.07
CA TYR A 247 32.00 -6.62 -21.02
C TYR A 247 31.18 -6.40 -19.74
N GLN A 248 31.09 -5.15 -19.27
CA GLN A 248 30.27 -4.81 -18.09
C GLN A 248 28.77 -5.09 -18.29
N LYS A 249 28.31 -5.12 -19.54
CA LYS A 249 26.92 -5.47 -19.89
C LYS A 249 26.73 -6.98 -20.03
N GLY A 250 27.77 -7.79 -19.88
CA GLY A 250 27.69 -9.26 -19.91
C GLY A 250 27.66 -9.86 -21.32
N PHE A 251 28.26 -9.19 -22.30
CA PHE A 251 28.49 -9.81 -23.62
C PHE A 251 29.69 -10.78 -23.56
N PRO A 252 29.62 -11.95 -24.23
CA PRO A 252 30.76 -12.85 -24.39
C PRO A 252 31.92 -12.19 -25.15
N SER A 253 33.15 -12.63 -24.88
CA SER A 253 34.37 -12.08 -25.49
C SER A 253 34.37 -12.22 -27.01
N GLU A 254 33.85 -13.33 -27.51
CA GLU A 254 33.77 -13.70 -28.92
C GLU A 254 32.83 -12.72 -29.65
N VAL A 255 31.61 -12.54 -29.15
CA VAL A 255 30.60 -11.60 -29.66
C VAL A 255 31.12 -10.16 -29.67
N ILE A 256 31.89 -9.76 -28.64
CA ILE A 256 32.51 -8.42 -28.59
C ILE A 256 33.58 -8.28 -29.67
N SER A 257 34.37 -9.33 -29.91
CA SER A 257 35.47 -9.31 -30.88
C SER A 257 34.92 -9.20 -32.30
N GLU A 258 33.92 -10.01 -32.65
CA GLU A 258 33.23 -9.95 -33.95
C GLU A 258 32.61 -8.58 -34.22
N TYR A 259 31.95 -7.98 -33.23
CA TYR A 259 31.41 -6.62 -33.35
C TYR A 259 32.52 -5.59 -33.64
N MET A 260 33.68 -5.72 -32.99
CA MET A 260 34.79 -4.78 -33.17
C MET A 260 35.42 -4.92 -34.55
N GLU A 261 35.60 -6.14 -35.05
CA GLU A 261 36.09 -6.38 -36.41
C GLU A 261 35.15 -5.78 -37.47
N LYS A 262 33.84 -6.03 -37.34
CA LYS A 262 32.82 -5.41 -38.22
C LYS A 262 32.90 -3.89 -38.20
N LYS A 263 33.11 -3.28 -37.02
CA LYS A 263 33.23 -1.82 -36.91
C LYS A 263 34.54 -1.25 -37.43
N GLU A 264 35.62 -2.00 -37.44
CA GLU A 264 36.87 -1.55 -38.06
C GLU A 264 36.69 -1.49 -39.58
N LEU A 265 36.09 -2.51 -40.19
CA LEU A 265 35.78 -2.56 -41.62
C LEU A 265 34.81 -1.48 -42.10
N GLU A 266 33.92 -0.97 -41.24
CA GLU A 266 32.99 0.13 -41.58
C GLU A 266 33.64 1.53 -41.52
N ASN A 267 34.79 1.67 -40.84
CA ASN A 267 35.46 2.97 -40.64
C ASN A 267 36.76 3.11 -41.44
N ASP A 268 37.22 2.05 -42.09
CA ASP A 268 38.30 2.06 -43.11
C ASP A 268 37.75 2.44 -44.49
#